data_AF-A0A7V8YNA2-F1
#
_entry.id   AF-A0A7V8YNA2-F1
#
_cell.length_a   1.000
_cell.length_b   1.000
_cell.length_c   1.000
_cell.angle_alpha   90.00
_cell.angle_beta   90.00
_cell.angle_gamma   90.00
#
_symmetry.space_group_name_H-M   'P 1'
#
loop_
_entity.id
_entity.type
_entity.pdbx_description
1 polymer ?
#
loop_
_entity_poly.entity_id
_entity_poly.type
_entity_poly.pdbx_seq_one_letter_code
_entity_poly.pdbx_strand_id
1 'polypeptide(L)'
;MAVSPLPGHHLPDESLALVDEDGERVELDSFEATLLLELTRGLEPATVSACPGCRSRVLAVVAFLDLLEAALAHERVYELTELAEDAPTLHLYVADVASDCDHDEWRDPLYDEWADAFAELPPVGRLAP
;
A
#
# COMPACT_ATOMS: atom_id res chain seq x y z
N MET A 1 -28.83 -25.50 -22.99
CA MET A 1 -27.43 -25.05 -23.19
C MET A 1 -27.08 -24.17 -22.01
N ALA A 2 -26.43 -24.76 -21.00
CA ALA A 2 -25.95 -24.04 -19.83
C ALA A 2 -24.46 -23.82 -20.06
N VAL A 3 -24.03 -22.56 -20.15
CA VAL A 3 -22.62 -22.20 -20.17
C VAL A 3 -22.24 -22.04 -18.71
N SER A 4 -21.50 -23.02 -18.18
CA SER A 4 -20.93 -22.93 -16.83
C SER A 4 -19.95 -21.75 -16.76
N PRO A 5 -19.94 -20.96 -15.67
CA PRO A 5 -18.87 -20.01 -15.44
C PRO A 5 -17.57 -20.79 -15.21
N LEU A 6 -16.52 -20.44 -15.96
CA LEU A 6 -15.18 -20.96 -15.74
C LEU A 6 -14.63 -20.41 -14.40
N PRO A 7 -13.83 -21.19 -13.67
CA PRO A 7 -13.31 -20.80 -12.36
C PRO A 7 -12.37 -19.61 -12.50
N GLY A 8 -12.64 -18.56 -11.71
CA GLY A 8 -11.86 -17.33 -11.66
C GLY A 8 -10.37 -17.63 -11.47
N HIS A 9 -9.59 -17.35 -12.51
CA HIS A 9 -8.16 -17.13 -12.38
C HIS A 9 -7.97 -15.64 -12.07
N HIS A 10 -8.06 -15.25 -10.79
CA HIS A 10 -7.36 -14.06 -10.33
C HIS A 10 -5.89 -14.47 -10.17
N LEU A 11 -5.04 -14.06 -11.10
CA LEU A 11 -3.64 -13.82 -10.75
C LEU A 11 -3.64 -12.54 -9.88
N PRO A 12 -2.72 -12.39 -8.92
CA PRO A 12 -2.72 -11.21 -8.06
C PRO A 12 -2.38 -9.99 -8.92
N ASP A 13 -3.38 -9.18 -9.25
CA ASP A 13 -3.21 -7.82 -9.80
C ASP A 13 -2.78 -6.83 -8.70
N GLU A 14 -2.27 -7.34 -7.57
CA GLU A 14 -1.74 -6.59 -6.42
C GLU A 14 -0.64 -5.64 -6.91
N SER A 15 -0.81 -4.36 -6.59
CA SER A 15 0.03 -3.28 -7.09
C SER A 15 0.58 -2.42 -5.97
N LEU A 16 -0.20 -2.18 -4.92
CA LEU A 16 0.26 -1.49 -3.71
C LEU A 16 -0.20 -2.24 -2.47
N ALA A 17 0.68 -2.36 -1.48
CA ALA A 17 0.33 -2.81 -0.15
C ALA A 17 0.57 -1.67 0.84
N LEU A 18 -0.39 -1.41 1.72
CA LEU A 18 -0.24 -0.50 2.86
C LEU A 18 -0.26 -1.34 4.13
N VAL A 19 0.70 -1.11 5.02
CA VAL A 19 0.89 -1.88 6.25
C VAL A 19 1.16 -0.92 7.40
N ASP A 20 0.70 -1.26 8.60
CA ASP A 20 1.15 -0.63 9.85
C ASP A 20 2.38 -1.33 10.46
N GLU A 21 2.76 -1.00 11.69
CA GLU A 21 3.89 -1.66 12.39
C GLU A 21 3.53 -3.06 12.90
N ASP A 22 2.26 -3.33 13.21
CA ASP A 22 1.79 -4.63 13.72
C ASP A 22 1.59 -5.68 12.60
N GLY A 23 1.72 -5.26 11.34
CA GLY A 23 1.59 -6.11 10.16
C GLY A 23 0.16 -6.23 9.63
N GLU A 24 -0.77 -5.41 10.15
CA GLU A 24 -2.08 -5.26 9.54
C GLU A 24 -1.93 -4.56 8.19
N ARG A 25 -2.65 -5.03 7.17
CA ARG A 25 -2.43 -4.55 5.81
C ARG A 25 -3.67 -4.50 4.95
N VAL A 26 -3.66 -3.55 4.03
CA VAL A 26 -4.60 -3.42 2.92
C VAL A 26 -3.82 -3.54 1.62
N GLU A 27 -4.18 -4.54 0.82
CA GLU A 27 -3.64 -4.76 -0.52
C GLU A 27 -4.60 -4.20 -1.56
N LEU A 28 -4.03 -3.44 -2.50
CA LEU A 28 -4.73 -2.77 -3.58
C LEU A 28 -4.30 -3.36 -4.91
N ASP A 29 -5.27 -3.64 -5.77
CA ASP A 29 -5.00 -3.98 -7.16
C ASP A 29 -4.50 -2.77 -7.97
N SER A 30 -4.11 -3.00 -9.23
CA SER A 30 -3.58 -1.94 -10.10
C SER A 30 -4.55 -0.77 -10.35
N PHE A 31 -5.85 -1.03 -10.37
CA PHE A 31 -6.88 -0.02 -10.57
C PHE A 31 -7.10 0.79 -9.29
N GLU A 32 -7.31 0.12 -8.16
CA GLU A 32 -7.42 0.73 -6.83
C GLU A 32 -6.18 1.60 -6.54
N ALA A 33 -4.98 1.05 -6.72
CA ALA A 33 -3.72 1.76 -6.51
C ALA A 33 -3.61 3.04 -7.34
N THR A 34 -4.00 2.96 -8.62
CA THR A 34 -3.95 4.12 -9.53
C THR A 34 -4.96 5.19 -9.08
N LEU A 35 -6.20 4.79 -8.78
CA LEU A 35 -7.24 5.69 -8.33
C LEU A 35 -6.87 6.38 -7.01
N LEU A 36 -6.34 5.63 -6.04
CA LEU A 36 -5.88 6.18 -4.77
C LEU A 36 -4.82 7.26 -5.00
N LEU A 37 -3.80 6.96 -5.80
CA LEU A 37 -2.72 7.91 -6.11
C LEU A 37 -3.26 9.16 -6.82
N GLU A 38 -4.19 9.02 -7.77
CA GLU A 38 -4.78 10.19 -8.43
C GLU A 38 -5.55 11.09 -7.46
N LEU A 39 -6.38 10.50 -6.59
CA LEU A 39 -7.18 11.24 -5.61
C LEU A 39 -6.34 11.91 -4.53
N THR A 40 -5.22 11.30 -4.14
CA THR A 40 -4.35 11.74 -3.03
C THR A 40 -3.12 12.52 -3.49
N ARG A 41 -3.06 12.93 -4.77
CA ARG A 41 -1.89 13.61 -5.38
C ARG A 41 -0.59 12.81 -5.22
N GLY A 42 -0.69 11.52 -5.43
CA GLY A 42 0.39 10.56 -5.32
C GLY A 42 0.87 10.35 -3.89
N LEU A 43 0.04 10.65 -2.88
CA LEU A 43 0.38 10.59 -1.45
C LEU A 43 1.47 11.59 -0.99
N GLU A 44 1.97 12.44 -1.89
CA GLU A 44 3.07 13.38 -1.61
C GLU A 44 2.86 14.25 -0.35
N PRO A 45 1.65 14.77 -0.04
CA PRO A 45 1.45 15.57 1.17
C PRO A 45 1.59 14.78 2.50
N ALA A 46 1.49 13.45 2.45
CA ALA A 46 1.64 12.58 3.61
C ALA A 46 3.00 11.86 3.64
N THR A 47 3.78 11.91 2.57
CA THR A 47 5.09 11.24 2.48
C THR A 47 6.09 11.84 3.48
N VAL A 48 6.65 10.99 4.34
CA VAL A 48 7.76 11.31 5.25
C VAL A 48 9.10 10.85 4.68
N SER A 49 9.10 9.72 3.97
CA SER A 49 10.28 9.07 3.42
C SER A 49 9.86 8.22 2.22
N ALA A 50 10.69 8.11 1.18
CA ALA A 50 10.29 7.40 -0.04
C ALA A 50 11.45 6.89 -0.88
N CYS A 51 11.18 5.85 -1.66
CA CYS A 51 12.04 5.46 -2.76
C CYS A 51 11.74 6.33 -3.99
N PRO A 52 12.73 7.00 -4.60
CA PRO A 52 12.52 7.72 -5.86
C PRO A 52 12.36 6.79 -7.08
N GLY A 53 12.70 5.50 -6.95
CA GLY A 53 12.69 4.51 -8.02
C GLY A 53 11.36 3.74 -8.19
N CYS A 54 10.46 3.81 -7.20
CA CYS A 54 9.18 3.12 -7.23
C CYS A 54 8.11 3.91 -6.44
N ARG A 55 6.96 3.29 -6.16
CA ARG A 55 5.88 3.93 -5.38
C ARG A 55 5.99 3.72 -3.87
N SER A 56 6.96 2.92 -3.41
CA SER A 56 7.18 2.62 -1.99
C SER A 56 7.54 3.86 -1.18
N ARG A 57 6.92 4.01 -0.01
CA ARG A 57 7.03 5.20 0.84
C ARG A 57 6.57 4.95 2.27
N VAL A 58 7.00 5.81 3.19
CA VAL A 58 6.44 5.95 4.54
C VAL A 58 5.53 7.17 4.58
N LEU A 59 4.34 6.99 5.13
CA LEU A 59 3.34 8.04 5.28
C LEU A 59 3.18 8.42 6.74
N ALA A 60 2.95 9.70 7.04
CA ALA A 60 2.44 10.14 8.32
C ALA A 60 0.94 9.87 8.40
N VAL A 61 0.48 9.12 9.41
CA VAL A 61 -0.92 8.69 9.60
C VAL A 61 -1.89 9.87 9.54
N VAL A 62 -1.62 10.93 10.30
CA VAL A 62 -2.54 12.09 10.38
C VAL A 62 -2.69 12.78 9.03
N ALA A 63 -1.59 12.97 8.31
CA ALA A 63 -1.63 13.58 6.97
C ALA A 63 -2.28 12.65 5.94
N PHE A 64 -2.16 11.33 6.12
CA PHE A 64 -2.83 10.36 5.25
C PHE A 64 -4.35 10.35 5.47
N LEU A 65 -4.82 10.41 6.73
CA LEU A 65 -6.24 10.55 7.07
C LEU A 65 -6.85 11.80 6.42
N ASP A 66 -6.16 12.95 6.48
CA ASP A 66 -6.58 14.19 5.80
C ASP A 66 -6.73 14.00 4.27
N LEU A 67 -5.87 13.17 3.65
CA LEU A 67 -5.98 12.85 2.23
C LEU A 67 -7.16 11.93 1.93
N LEU A 68 -7.46 10.97 2.81
CA LEU A 68 -8.59 10.05 2.65
C LEU A 68 -9.95 10.77 2.73
N GLU A 69 -10.07 11.83 3.54
CA GLU A 69 -11.27 12.69 3.54
C GLU A 69 -11.57 13.30 2.16
N ALA A 70 -10.53 13.55 1.36
CA ALA A 70 -10.67 14.05 -0.01
C ALA A 70 -10.85 12.92 -1.05
N ALA A 71 -10.60 11.66 -0.68
CA ALA A 71 -10.60 10.49 -1.55
C ALA A 71 -11.82 9.57 -1.34
N LEU A 72 -12.94 10.09 -0.83
CA LEU A 72 -14.18 9.31 -0.54
C LEU A 72 -14.77 8.54 -1.74
N ALA A 73 -14.33 8.83 -2.96
CA ALA A 73 -14.72 8.09 -4.16
C ALA A 73 -13.97 6.75 -4.33
N HIS A 74 -12.92 6.50 -3.54
CA HIS A 74 -12.16 5.26 -3.55
C HIS A 74 -12.91 4.15 -2.80
N GLU A 75 -13.02 2.97 -3.38
CA GLU A 75 -13.83 1.88 -2.80
C GLU A 75 -13.30 1.38 -1.45
N ARG A 76 -11.97 1.31 -1.30
CA ARG A 76 -11.29 0.89 -0.06
C ARG A 76 -11.08 2.03 0.95
N VAL A 77 -11.67 3.21 0.76
CA VAL A 77 -11.38 4.38 1.62
C VAL A 77 -11.61 4.07 3.10
N TYR A 78 -12.68 3.34 3.43
CA TYR A 78 -12.99 2.98 4.82
C TYR A 78 -11.98 2.02 5.42
N GLU A 79 -11.53 1.01 4.68
CA GLU A 79 -10.53 0.06 5.15
C GLU A 79 -9.16 0.73 5.33
N LEU A 80 -8.81 1.65 4.43
CA LEU A 80 -7.59 2.46 4.55
C LEU A 80 -7.66 3.43 5.73
N THR A 81 -8.84 3.98 6.02
CA THR A 81 -9.07 4.81 7.21
C THR A 81 -8.96 3.97 8.48
N GLU A 82 -9.59 2.80 8.54
CA GLU A 82 -9.52 1.88 9.68
C GLU A 82 -8.06 1.50 9.97
N LEU A 83 -7.32 1.05 8.95
CA LEU A 83 -5.89 0.76 9.06
C LEU A 83 -5.08 1.94 9.63
N ALA A 84 -5.37 3.16 9.17
CA ALA A 84 -4.66 4.35 9.64
C ALA A 84 -5.05 4.77 11.06
N GLU A 85 -6.31 4.59 11.47
CA GLU A 85 -6.80 4.92 12.81
C GLU A 85 -6.30 3.92 13.87
N ASP A 86 -6.20 2.64 13.49
CA ASP A 86 -5.77 1.56 14.38
C ASP A 86 -4.25 1.36 14.42
N ALA A 87 -3.50 2.02 13.51
CA ALA A 87 -2.04 1.94 13.48
C ALA A 87 -1.41 2.27 14.85
N PRO A 88 -0.55 1.40 15.40
CA PRO A 88 0.07 1.60 16.72
C PRO A 88 1.09 2.74 16.73
N THR A 89 1.59 3.14 15.56
CA THR A 89 2.58 4.20 15.37
C THR A 89 2.00 5.38 14.58
N LEU A 90 2.82 6.42 14.39
CA LEU A 90 2.45 7.57 13.56
C LEU A 90 2.72 7.36 12.08
N HIS A 91 3.13 6.15 11.67
CA HIS A 91 3.52 5.84 10.31
C HIS A 91 2.70 4.69 9.70
N LEU A 92 2.48 4.77 8.39
CA LEU A 92 2.11 3.63 7.56
C LEU A 92 3.18 3.40 6.51
N TYR A 93 3.38 2.15 6.15
CA TYR A 93 4.39 1.69 5.22
C TYR A 93 3.72 1.22 3.92
N VAL A 94 4.08 1.85 2.81
CA VAL A 94 3.54 1.52 1.48
C VAL A 94 4.60 0.80 0.67
N ALA A 95 4.28 -0.36 0.11
CA ALA A 95 5.14 -1.09 -0.81
C ALA A 95 4.56 -1.13 -2.22
N ASP A 96 5.41 -0.85 -3.20
CA ASP A 96 5.14 -1.10 -4.62
C ASP A 96 5.47 -2.56 -4.96
N VAL A 97 4.48 -3.43 -4.85
CA VAL A 97 4.64 -4.87 -5.07
C VAL A 97 4.68 -5.24 -6.57
N ALA A 98 4.30 -4.31 -7.45
CA ALA A 98 4.37 -4.51 -8.89
C ALA A 98 5.75 -4.15 -9.49
N SER A 99 6.56 -3.37 -8.77
CA SER A 99 7.88 -2.94 -9.22
C SER A 99 8.98 -3.83 -8.67
N ASP A 100 9.96 -4.18 -9.52
CA ASP A 100 11.20 -4.85 -9.11
C ASP A 100 12.25 -3.77 -8.77
N CYS A 101 12.22 -3.25 -7.54
CA CYS A 101 13.09 -2.16 -7.07
C CYS A 101 13.86 -2.58 -5.81
N ASP A 102 15.19 -2.40 -5.84
CA ASP A 102 16.08 -2.71 -4.71
C ASP A 102 16.12 -1.61 -3.63
N HIS A 103 15.47 -0.46 -3.88
CA HIS A 103 15.37 0.67 -2.95
C HIS A 103 16.71 1.35 -2.55
N ASP A 104 17.80 1.12 -3.29
CA ASP A 104 19.15 1.66 -3.01
C ASP A 104 19.22 3.21 -2.89
N GLU A 105 18.31 3.92 -3.56
CA GLU A 105 18.27 5.39 -3.59
C GLU A 105 17.26 5.99 -2.60
N TRP A 106 16.84 5.24 -1.59
CA TRP A 106 15.85 5.68 -0.60
C TRP A 106 16.21 7.04 0.02
N ARG A 107 15.23 7.93 0.10
CA ARG A 107 15.39 9.26 0.67
C ARG A 107 14.76 9.33 2.06
N ASP A 108 15.50 9.94 2.97
CA ASP A 108 15.13 10.18 4.37
C ASP A 108 15.18 8.90 5.25
N PRO A 109 15.16 9.02 6.60
CA PRO A 109 15.80 8.03 7.47
C PRO A 109 14.96 6.78 7.80
N LEU A 110 13.76 6.64 7.25
CA LEU A 110 12.80 5.60 7.66
C LEU A 110 12.81 4.36 6.77
N TYR A 111 13.91 4.14 6.02
CA TYR A 111 14.08 2.91 5.24
C TYR A 111 14.06 1.67 6.12
N ASP A 112 14.78 1.68 7.24
CA ASP A 112 14.92 0.51 8.11
C ASP A 112 13.56 0.11 8.72
N GLU A 113 12.78 1.08 9.20
CA GLU A 113 11.41 0.84 9.70
C GLU A 113 10.49 0.25 8.62
N TRP A 114 10.55 0.81 7.40
CA TRP A 114 9.80 0.28 6.27
C TRP A 114 10.21 -1.14 5.93
N ALA A 115 11.51 -1.43 5.90
CA ALA A 115 12.02 -2.76 5.56
C ALA A 115 11.62 -3.80 6.61
N ASP A 116 11.69 -3.45 7.90
CA ASP A 116 11.31 -4.32 9.01
C ASP A 116 9.81 -4.67 8.95
N ALA A 117 8.95 -3.68 8.71
CA ALA A 117 7.50 -3.88 8.60
C ALA A 117 7.11 -4.90 7.50
N PHE A 118 7.85 -4.94 6.40
CA PHE A 118 7.62 -5.91 5.32
C PHE A 118 8.40 -7.22 5.47
N ALA A 119 9.49 -7.24 6.23
CA ALA A 119 10.30 -8.45 6.43
C ALA A 119 9.58 -9.54 7.23
N GLU A 120 8.68 -9.13 8.13
CA GLU A 120 7.90 -10.06 8.97
C GLU A 120 6.64 -10.58 8.30
N LEU A 121 6.28 -10.03 7.14
CA LEU A 121 5.07 -10.41 6.41
C LEU A 121 5.33 -11.56 5.43
N PRO A 122 4.37 -12.49 5.26
CA PRO A 122 4.46 -13.44 4.18
C PRO A 122 4.43 -12.69 2.83
N PRO A 123 5.25 -13.12 1.86
CA PRO A 123 5.45 -12.39 0.61
C PRO A 123 4.12 -12.19 -0.11
N VAL A 124 3.88 -10.95 -0.54
CA VAL A 124 2.74 -10.57 -1.39
C VAL A 124 2.82 -11.38 -2.69
N GLY A 125 1.74 -12.05 -3.07
CA GLY A 125 1.66 -12.82 -4.31
C GLY A 125 2.51 -14.11 -4.45
N ARG A 126 3.16 -14.64 -3.41
CA ARG A 126 3.85 -15.95 -3.50
C ARG A 126 3.24 -17.01 -2.59
N LEU A 127 2.32 -17.80 -3.17
CA LEU A 127 2.07 -19.17 -2.68
C LEU A 127 3.42 -19.89 -2.59
N ALA A 128 3.71 -20.45 -1.41
CA ALA A 128 4.77 -21.42 -1.23
C ALA A 128 4.63 -22.56 -2.26
N PRO A 129 5.73 -23.19 -2.71
CA PRO A 129 5.68 -24.31 -3.65
C PRO A 129 4.85 -25.50 -3.14
#